data_AF-A0A417R9V4-F1
#
_entry.id   AF-A0A417R9V4-F1
#
_cell.length_a   1.000
_cell.length_b   1.000
_cell.length_c   1.000
_cell.angle_alpha   90.00
_cell.angle_beta   90.00
_cell.angle_gamma   90.00
#
_symmetry.space_group_name_H-M   'P 1'
#
loop_
_entity.id
_entity.type
_entity.pdbx_description
1 polymer ?
#
loop_
_entity_poly.entity_id
_entity_poly.type
_entity_poly.pdbx_seq_one_letter_code
_entity_poly.pdbx_strand_id
1 'polypeptide(L)'
;MRVQEIIDSAGFQISVTKVPTVTPTLTVTVTPTVSPMPTVTATPVPTVSPTPTVTVTPTATPKPTATPKPTATPKPRTYQVKYVKNTRLSVGSLPYDKTKYTSGRNVKVQKAPYCTSRFFTGWNTRADGKGTRYLPGQTFKIKQNITLYAQWSLSYTASSLIYRVTGRQTVTCYGTSNSRLNRVVIPLTIKCTGVTYKVISVWTKAFTGKKNLTSVVIGNNVTTIGSQAFYNCKNLKAVTIGTGLTRIGSQAFRNVKAKCVITIKSTRLTTVSSKIDQGVKKMTVRVPKAKYSAYNRLLRKHSRTVLVKRF
;
A
#
# COMPACT_ATOMS: atom_id res chain seq x y z
N MET A 1 32.37 -5.46 64.80
CA MET A 1 33.66 -4.92 65.25
C MET A 1 34.61 -4.90 64.04
N ARG A 2 35.07 -3.70 63.61
CA ARG A 2 36.12 -3.36 62.60
C ARG A 2 35.82 -3.75 61.13
N VAL A 3 35.73 -2.88 60.11
CA VAL A 3 36.52 -1.70 59.64
C VAL A 3 37.99 -2.04 59.36
N GLN A 4 38.39 -2.18 58.08
CA GLN A 4 39.38 -1.29 57.42
C GLN A 4 39.58 -1.66 55.92
N GLU A 5 39.76 -0.60 55.12
CA GLU A 5 40.03 -0.51 53.67
C GLU A 5 41.43 -0.99 53.25
N ILE A 6 41.61 -1.33 51.96
CA ILE A 6 42.82 -1.02 51.17
C ILE A 6 42.39 -0.54 49.77
N ILE A 7 43.14 0.45 49.30
CA ILE A 7 42.89 1.50 48.31
C ILE A 7 43.59 1.21 46.96
N ASP A 8 43.00 1.76 45.89
CA ASP A 8 43.48 2.20 44.56
C ASP A 8 44.35 1.35 43.62
N SER A 9 43.89 1.29 42.37
CA SER A 9 44.69 1.71 41.21
C SER A 9 43.82 1.99 39.98
N ALA A 10 44.12 3.10 39.33
CA ALA A 10 43.34 3.86 38.37
C ALA A 10 43.12 3.21 37.00
N GLY A 11 42.03 3.61 36.33
CA GLY A 11 41.80 3.30 34.91
C GLY A 11 40.46 3.76 34.33
N PHE A 12 39.88 4.86 34.83
CA PHE A 12 38.64 5.43 34.27
C PHE A 12 38.99 6.48 33.20
N GLN A 13 38.83 6.12 31.93
CA GLN A 13 38.84 7.08 30.82
C GLN A 13 37.40 7.46 30.48
N ILE A 14 37.00 8.67 30.90
CA ILE A 14 35.74 9.31 30.49
C ILE A 14 36.03 10.02 29.17
N SER A 15 35.63 9.41 28.06
CA SER A 15 35.59 10.09 26.77
C SER A 15 34.35 11.01 26.72
N VAL A 16 34.50 12.25 27.16
CA VAL A 16 33.55 13.32 26.82
C VAL A 16 34.02 13.94 25.51
N THR A 17 33.27 13.76 24.41
CA THR A 17 33.48 14.59 23.22
C THR A 17 32.19 14.80 22.43
N LYS A 18 31.79 16.08 22.43
CA LYS A 18 30.97 16.86 21.49
C LYS A 18 29.53 16.43 21.20
N VAL A 19 28.61 17.20 21.79
CA VAL A 19 27.27 17.50 21.26
C VAL A 19 27.42 18.12 19.86
N PRO A 20 26.69 17.67 18.83
CA PRO A 20 26.69 18.33 17.54
C PRO A 20 25.96 19.68 17.61
N THR A 21 26.70 20.74 17.30
CA THR A 21 26.20 22.10 17.08
C THR A 21 25.17 22.12 15.96
N VAL A 22 23.98 22.65 16.24
CA VAL A 22 22.93 22.86 15.24
C VAL A 22 23.22 24.17 14.53
N THR A 23 23.67 24.11 13.28
CA THR A 23 23.81 25.30 12.43
C THR A 23 22.41 25.74 11.98
N PRO A 24 21.98 26.99 12.21
CA PRO A 24 20.71 27.47 11.69
C PRO A 24 20.82 27.64 10.16
N THR A 25 20.05 26.86 9.41
CA THR A 25 19.87 27.04 7.96
C THR A 25 18.99 28.25 7.71
N LEU A 26 19.53 29.28 7.08
CA LEU A 26 18.77 30.43 6.59
C LEU A 26 17.80 29.98 5.49
N THR A 27 16.50 30.05 5.77
CA THR A 27 15.44 29.91 4.78
C THR A 27 15.26 31.23 4.05
N VAL A 28 15.71 31.32 2.80
CA VAL A 28 15.36 32.43 1.89
C VAL A 28 13.97 32.15 1.31
N THR A 29 12.97 32.85 1.81
CA THR A 29 11.62 32.87 1.24
C THR A 29 11.62 33.82 0.05
N VAL A 30 11.55 33.27 -1.17
CA VAL A 30 11.31 34.07 -2.37
C VAL A 30 9.80 34.26 -2.50
N THR A 31 9.35 35.48 -2.21
CA THR A 31 7.98 35.94 -2.44
C THR A 31 7.86 36.36 -3.91
N PRO A 32 7.02 35.72 -4.75
CA PRO A 32 6.73 36.26 -6.07
C PRO A 32 5.76 37.45 -5.94
N THR A 33 6.28 38.60 -6.35
CA THR A 33 5.62 39.90 -6.47
C THR A 33 4.34 39.81 -7.31
N VAL A 34 3.27 40.40 -6.78
CA VAL A 34 1.98 40.54 -7.44
C VAL A 34 2.07 41.73 -8.41
N SER A 35 1.92 41.49 -9.71
CA SER A 35 1.79 42.57 -10.70
C SER A 35 0.47 43.33 -10.51
N PRO A 36 0.46 44.67 -10.61
CA PRO A 36 -0.77 45.44 -10.51
C PRO A 36 -1.67 45.30 -11.75
N MET A 37 -2.96 45.16 -11.46
CA MET A 37 -4.10 45.21 -12.36
C MET A 37 -4.20 46.58 -13.06
N PRO A 38 -4.46 46.67 -14.38
CA PRO A 38 -4.70 47.95 -15.02
C PRO A 38 -6.12 48.46 -14.73
N THR A 39 -6.15 49.73 -14.35
CA THR A 39 -7.30 50.59 -14.04
C THR A 39 -8.21 50.79 -15.25
N VAL A 40 -9.53 50.75 -14.99
CA VAL A 40 -10.60 51.12 -15.92
C VAL A 40 -10.72 52.64 -15.95
N THR A 41 -10.62 53.25 -17.13
CA THR A 41 -10.94 54.67 -17.36
C THR A 41 -12.19 54.78 -18.20
N ALA A 42 -13.14 55.60 -17.76
CA ALA A 42 -14.44 55.80 -18.38
C ALA A 42 -14.50 57.05 -19.28
N THR A 43 -15.24 56.92 -20.39
CA THR A 43 -16.00 57.96 -21.16
C THR A 43 -15.23 59.07 -21.90
N PRO A 44 -15.73 59.60 -23.05
CA PRO A 44 -17.06 60.23 -23.18
C PRO A 44 -17.90 59.88 -24.42
N VAL A 45 -19.19 60.19 -24.27
CA VAL A 45 -20.27 60.21 -25.27
C VAL A 45 -20.04 61.33 -26.29
N PRO A 46 -20.41 61.13 -27.57
CA PRO A 46 -20.95 62.23 -28.35
C PRO A 46 -22.29 61.92 -29.04
N THR A 47 -23.23 62.84 -28.79
CA THR A 47 -24.08 63.57 -29.75
C THR A 47 -24.98 62.81 -30.73
N VAL A 48 -26.28 62.94 -30.48
CA VAL A 48 -27.41 62.70 -31.39
C VAL A 48 -27.40 63.68 -32.58
N SER A 49 -27.78 63.18 -33.76
CA SER A 49 -28.01 63.96 -34.99
C SER A 49 -29.31 63.44 -35.67
N PRO A 50 -30.12 64.29 -36.33
CA PRO A 50 -31.55 64.05 -36.49
C PRO A 50 -31.92 63.07 -37.62
N THR A 51 -33.09 62.45 -37.40
CA THR A 51 -33.82 61.49 -38.20
C THR A 51 -34.23 62.02 -39.59
N PRO A 52 -34.07 61.26 -40.69
CA PRO A 52 -34.80 61.52 -41.92
C PRO A 52 -36.21 60.92 -41.85
N THR A 53 -37.21 61.78 -42.10
CA THR A 53 -38.63 61.44 -42.23
C THR A 53 -38.85 60.57 -43.46
N VAL A 54 -39.28 59.31 -43.27
CA VAL A 54 -39.77 58.44 -44.35
C VAL A 54 -41.30 58.39 -44.25
N THR A 55 -41.96 58.98 -45.24
CA THR A 55 -43.41 58.86 -45.46
C THR A 55 -43.73 57.43 -45.89
N VAL A 56 -44.48 56.69 -45.07
CA VAL A 56 -44.98 55.35 -45.41
C VAL A 56 -46.51 55.40 -45.50
N THR A 57 -47.01 55.11 -46.70
CA THR A 57 -48.43 54.93 -47.08
C THR A 57 -49.11 53.84 -46.23
N PRO A 58 -50.39 54.00 -45.81
CA PRO A 58 -51.04 53.08 -44.89
C PRO A 58 -51.28 51.71 -45.55
N THR A 59 -50.68 50.66 -44.98
CA THR A 59 -50.90 49.27 -45.39
C THR A 59 -51.45 48.47 -44.21
N ALA A 60 -52.63 47.87 -44.45
CA ALA A 60 -53.36 46.81 -43.75
C ALA A 60 -53.06 46.50 -42.26
N THR A 61 -54.13 46.54 -41.47
CA THR A 61 -54.27 46.07 -40.09
C THR A 61 -53.59 44.71 -39.84
N PRO A 62 -52.60 44.60 -38.93
CA PRO A 62 -52.00 43.30 -38.60
C PRO A 62 -52.96 42.45 -37.75
N LYS A 63 -53.15 41.21 -38.21
CA LYS A 63 -53.81 40.10 -37.50
C LYS A 63 -53.10 39.84 -36.16
N PRO A 64 -53.82 39.47 -35.07
CA PRO A 64 -53.19 39.27 -33.76
C PRO A 64 -52.05 38.25 -33.82
N THR A 65 -50.84 38.70 -33.48
CA THR A 65 -49.66 37.85 -33.37
C THR A 65 -49.81 36.98 -32.12
N ALA A 66 -49.81 35.66 -32.30
CA ALA A 66 -49.83 34.73 -31.19
C ALA A 66 -48.60 34.94 -30.29
N THR A 67 -48.84 35.09 -28.99
CA THR A 67 -47.81 35.18 -27.95
C THR A 67 -46.81 34.02 -28.09
N PRO A 68 -45.49 34.27 -28.14
CA PRO A 68 -44.51 33.19 -28.23
C PRO A 68 -44.64 32.27 -27.02
N LYS A 69 -44.96 31.00 -27.30
CA LYS A 69 -44.97 29.90 -26.33
C LYS A 69 -43.60 29.89 -25.62
N PRO A 70 -43.53 29.78 -24.28
CA PRO A 70 -42.25 29.77 -23.57
C PRO A 70 -41.38 28.64 -24.09
N THR A 71 -40.27 29.01 -24.75
CA THR A 71 -39.23 28.07 -25.18
C THR A 71 -38.71 27.39 -23.93
N ALA A 72 -39.00 26.10 -23.78
CA ALA A 72 -38.55 25.30 -22.65
C ALA A 72 -37.03 25.46 -22.51
N THR A 73 -36.57 26.01 -21.39
CA THR A 73 -35.14 26.09 -21.07
C THR A 73 -34.56 24.68 -21.22
N PRO A 74 -33.56 24.45 -22.09
CA PRO A 74 -33.05 23.10 -22.32
C PRO A 74 -32.57 22.55 -20.98
N LYS A 75 -33.18 21.44 -20.55
CA LYS A 75 -32.85 20.77 -19.31
C LYS A 75 -31.33 20.59 -19.24
N PRO A 76 -30.67 21.03 -18.15
CA PRO A 76 -29.21 21.02 -18.10
C PRO A 76 -28.69 19.62 -18.34
N ARG A 77 -27.75 19.47 -19.28
CA ARG A 77 -27.12 18.18 -19.58
C ARG A 77 -26.36 17.72 -18.33
N THR A 78 -26.85 16.65 -17.71
CA THR A 78 -26.18 16.01 -16.58
C THR A 78 -25.46 14.74 -17.01
N TYR A 79 -24.33 14.46 -16.36
CA TYR A 79 -23.48 13.30 -16.60
C TYR A 79 -23.40 12.40 -15.37
N GLN A 80 -23.08 11.13 -15.60
CA GLN A 80 -22.96 10.10 -14.57
C GLN A 80 -21.64 9.33 -14.67
N VAL A 81 -21.23 8.74 -13.55
CA VAL A 81 -20.06 7.86 -13.46
C VAL A 81 -20.50 6.45 -13.15
N LYS A 82 -20.15 5.51 -14.03
CA LYS A 82 -20.40 4.07 -13.84
C LYS A 82 -19.10 3.36 -13.49
N TYR A 83 -19.12 2.48 -12.50
CA TYR A 83 -17.99 1.64 -12.13
C TYR A 83 -18.23 0.20 -12.58
N VAL A 84 -17.20 -0.43 -13.16
CA VAL A 84 -17.28 -1.80 -13.72
C VAL A 84 -16.12 -2.64 -13.19
N LYS A 85 -16.42 -3.86 -12.73
CA LYS A 85 -15.41 -4.78 -12.18
C LYS A 85 -14.35 -5.22 -13.19
N ASN A 86 -14.67 -5.21 -14.49
CA ASN A 86 -13.75 -5.52 -15.59
C ASN A 86 -13.03 -6.87 -15.44
N THR A 87 -13.73 -7.88 -14.93
CA THR A 87 -13.18 -9.22 -14.73
C THR A 87 -14.29 -10.23 -14.45
N ARG A 88 -14.02 -11.50 -14.72
CA ARG A 88 -14.88 -12.63 -14.30
C ARG A 88 -14.58 -13.10 -12.87
N LEU A 89 -13.54 -12.54 -12.23
CA LEU A 89 -13.14 -12.89 -10.87
C LEU A 89 -14.18 -12.47 -9.82
N SER A 90 -14.09 -13.08 -8.64
CA SER A 90 -14.84 -12.68 -7.45
C SER A 90 -14.32 -11.33 -6.95
N VAL A 91 -15.17 -10.31 -7.06
CA VAL A 91 -14.93 -8.93 -6.64
C VAL A 91 -16.08 -8.55 -5.69
N GLY A 92 -15.76 -7.85 -4.61
CA GLY A 92 -16.76 -7.29 -3.71
C GLY A 92 -17.63 -6.24 -4.38
N SER A 93 -18.61 -5.71 -3.65
CA SER A 93 -19.55 -4.72 -4.18
C SER A 93 -18.83 -3.54 -4.81
N LEU A 94 -19.27 -3.17 -6.02
CA LEU A 94 -18.75 -2.01 -6.72
C LEU A 94 -19.28 -0.73 -6.08
N PRO A 95 -18.51 0.37 -6.13
CA PRO A 95 -19.03 1.67 -5.73
C PRO A 95 -20.18 2.09 -6.65
N TYR A 96 -21.16 2.80 -6.07
CA TYR A 96 -22.30 3.33 -6.80
C TYR A 96 -22.37 4.83 -6.59
N ASP A 97 -22.28 5.59 -7.69
CA ASP A 97 -22.41 7.04 -7.69
C ASP A 97 -23.81 7.41 -8.20
N LYS A 98 -24.64 7.95 -7.31
CA LYS A 98 -26.01 8.39 -7.62
C LYS A 98 -26.06 9.83 -8.14
N THR A 99 -24.93 10.54 -8.13
CA THR A 99 -24.88 11.97 -8.41
C THR A 99 -25.02 12.23 -9.91
N LYS A 100 -25.89 13.19 -10.27
CA LYS A 100 -26.00 13.72 -11.63
C LYS A 100 -25.22 15.03 -11.71
N TYR A 101 -24.08 15.00 -12.40
CA TYR A 101 -23.14 16.12 -12.45
C TYR A 101 -23.42 17.02 -13.64
N THR A 102 -23.38 18.34 -13.45
CA THR A 102 -23.29 19.27 -14.58
C THR A 102 -21.88 19.27 -15.18
N SER A 103 -21.76 19.70 -16.44
CA SER A 103 -20.47 19.78 -17.13
C SER A 103 -19.44 20.61 -16.33
N GLY A 104 -18.21 20.16 -16.28
CA GLY A 104 -17.09 20.83 -15.61
C GLY A 104 -17.02 20.62 -14.09
N ARG A 105 -18.02 19.99 -13.46
CA ARG A 105 -17.98 19.72 -12.01
C ARG A 105 -16.90 18.70 -11.66
N ASN A 106 -16.33 18.88 -10.47
CA ASN A 106 -15.36 17.95 -9.91
C ASN A 106 -16.08 16.69 -9.42
N VAL A 107 -15.63 15.54 -9.90
CA VAL A 107 -16.02 14.21 -9.43
C VAL A 107 -14.87 13.63 -8.63
N LYS A 108 -15.16 13.12 -7.43
CA LYS A 108 -14.19 12.36 -6.64
C LYS A 108 -14.35 10.87 -6.93
N VAL A 109 -13.28 10.25 -7.42
CA VAL A 109 -13.25 8.83 -7.80
C VAL A 109 -13.48 7.98 -6.56
N GLN A 110 -14.44 7.06 -6.63
CA GLN A 110 -14.85 6.27 -5.48
C GLN A 110 -13.82 5.20 -5.09
N LYS A 111 -14.00 4.67 -3.87
CA LYS A 111 -13.12 3.69 -3.23
C LYS A 111 -12.90 2.43 -4.06
N ALA A 112 -11.74 1.80 -3.87
CA ALA A 112 -11.42 0.54 -4.53
C ALA A 112 -12.35 -0.60 -4.06
N PRO A 113 -12.92 -1.42 -4.97
CA PRO A 113 -13.46 -2.72 -4.59
C PRO A 113 -12.31 -3.67 -4.22
N TYR A 114 -12.61 -4.69 -3.41
CA TYR A 114 -11.65 -5.76 -3.14
C TYR A 114 -11.86 -6.94 -4.09
N CYS A 115 -10.79 -7.62 -4.47
CA CYS A 115 -10.83 -8.92 -5.13
C CYS A 115 -10.10 -9.93 -4.24
N THR A 116 -10.55 -11.17 -4.22
CA THR A 116 -9.97 -12.23 -3.38
C THR A 116 -8.71 -12.86 -3.97
N SER A 117 -8.36 -12.54 -5.21
CA SER A 117 -7.21 -13.13 -5.92
C SER A 117 -6.34 -12.14 -6.70
N ARG A 118 -6.71 -10.85 -6.74
CA ARG A 118 -5.96 -9.81 -7.46
C ARG A 118 -5.87 -8.51 -6.67
N PHE A 119 -4.77 -7.79 -6.91
CA PHE A 119 -4.61 -6.42 -6.45
C PHE A 119 -5.42 -5.50 -7.33
N PHE A 120 -6.17 -4.59 -6.71
CA PHE A 120 -6.76 -3.46 -7.42
C PHE A 120 -5.63 -2.48 -7.78
N THR A 121 -5.50 -2.11 -9.06
CA THR A 121 -4.43 -1.21 -9.52
C THR A 121 -4.93 0.17 -9.95
N GLY A 122 -6.23 0.43 -9.84
CA GLY A 122 -6.85 1.70 -10.18
C GLY A 122 -8.07 1.53 -11.07
N TRP A 123 -8.69 2.65 -11.37
CA TRP A 123 -9.76 2.77 -12.36
C TRP A 123 -9.18 3.23 -13.69
N ASN A 124 -9.77 2.82 -14.81
CA ASN A 124 -9.37 3.27 -16.14
C ASN A 124 -10.60 3.59 -16.99
N THR A 125 -10.51 4.58 -17.88
CA THR A 125 -11.61 4.93 -18.80
C THR A 125 -11.83 3.90 -19.91
N ARG A 126 -10.90 2.97 -20.11
CA ARG A 126 -11.00 1.87 -21.07
C ARG A 126 -10.80 0.52 -20.36
N ALA A 127 -11.53 -0.50 -20.81
CA ALA A 127 -11.47 -1.84 -20.25
C ALA A 127 -10.07 -2.48 -20.40
N ASP A 128 -9.39 -2.21 -21.51
CA ASP A 128 -8.04 -2.68 -21.84
C ASP A 128 -6.91 -2.01 -21.04
N GLY A 129 -7.24 -1.03 -20.18
CA GLY A 129 -6.27 -0.30 -19.39
C GLY A 129 -5.47 0.75 -20.15
N LYS A 130 -5.72 0.95 -21.46
CA LYS A 130 -5.01 1.93 -22.31
C LYS A 130 -5.61 3.35 -22.23
N GLY A 131 -6.65 3.54 -21.43
CA GLY A 131 -7.28 4.84 -21.20
C GLY A 131 -6.62 5.63 -20.08
N THR A 132 -7.28 6.71 -19.66
CA THR A 132 -6.83 7.54 -18.54
C THR A 132 -7.03 6.78 -17.23
N ARG A 133 -5.97 6.72 -16.42
CA ARG A 133 -5.98 6.05 -15.13
C ARG A 133 -6.38 7.02 -14.02
N TYR A 134 -7.22 6.54 -13.10
CA TYR A 134 -7.64 7.25 -11.90
C TYR A 134 -7.41 6.40 -10.63
N LEU A 135 -6.90 7.03 -9.58
CA LEU A 135 -6.78 6.42 -8.26
C LEU A 135 -8.03 6.72 -7.40
N PRO A 136 -8.38 5.84 -6.45
CA PRO A 136 -9.41 6.13 -5.46
C PRO A 136 -9.12 7.46 -4.74
N GLY A 137 -10.13 8.32 -4.64
CA GLY A 137 -10.04 9.63 -4.02
C GLY A 137 -9.52 10.76 -4.93
N GLN A 138 -8.98 10.44 -6.11
CA GLN A 138 -8.58 11.46 -7.09
C GLN A 138 -9.79 12.21 -7.62
N THR A 139 -9.62 13.49 -7.97
CA THR A 139 -10.68 14.31 -8.57
C THR A 139 -10.44 14.57 -10.05
N PHE A 140 -11.51 14.62 -10.84
CA PHE A 140 -11.46 15.04 -12.24
C PHE A 140 -12.70 15.86 -12.63
N LYS A 141 -12.60 16.68 -13.67
CA LYS A 141 -13.73 17.45 -14.22
C LYS A 141 -14.51 16.59 -15.21
N ILE A 142 -15.80 16.37 -14.97
CA ILE A 142 -16.65 15.56 -15.85
C ILE A 142 -17.21 16.41 -16.99
N LYS A 143 -17.07 15.96 -18.23
CA LYS A 143 -17.63 16.63 -19.44
C LYS A 143 -18.58 15.73 -20.25
N GLN A 144 -18.67 14.46 -19.88
CA GLN A 144 -19.51 13.44 -20.50
C GLN A 144 -19.73 12.28 -19.54
N ASN A 145 -20.68 11.39 -19.85
CA ASN A 145 -20.82 10.12 -19.13
C ASN A 145 -19.52 9.33 -19.21
N ILE A 146 -19.10 8.74 -18.10
CA ILE A 146 -17.83 8.02 -18.01
C ILE A 146 -18.04 6.66 -17.36
N THR A 147 -17.46 5.63 -17.97
CA THR A 147 -17.36 4.30 -17.35
C THR A 147 -15.92 4.08 -16.89
N LEU A 148 -15.76 3.75 -15.62
CA LEU A 148 -14.50 3.45 -14.98
C LEU A 148 -14.38 1.94 -14.76
N TYR A 149 -13.43 1.34 -15.47
CA TYR A 149 -13.12 -0.08 -15.44
C TYR A 149 -12.01 -0.35 -14.42
N ALA A 150 -12.28 -1.22 -13.45
CA ALA A 150 -11.27 -1.63 -12.48
C ALA A 150 -10.11 -2.33 -13.19
N GLN A 151 -8.89 -2.05 -12.76
CA GLN A 151 -7.69 -2.70 -13.25
C GLN A 151 -7.12 -3.61 -12.17
N TRP A 152 -6.57 -4.75 -12.59
CA TRP A 152 -6.19 -5.82 -11.68
C TRP A 152 -4.79 -6.34 -11.99
N SER A 153 -4.00 -6.60 -10.94
CA SER A 153 -2.71 -7.27 -11.07
C SER A 153 -2.67 -8.57 -10.27
N LEU A 154 -2.00 -9.58 -10.83
CA LEU A 154 -1.76 -10.86 -10.15
C LEU A 154 -0.83 -10.71 -8.96
N SER A 155 0.18 -9.85 -9.09
CA SER A 155 1.18 -9.63 -8.06
C SER A 155 1.47 -8.16 -7.86
N TYR A 156 2.01 -7.85 -6.69
CA TYR A 156 2.53 -6.55 -6.36
C TYR A 156 3.93 -6.73 -5.81
N THR A 157 4.88 -5.94 -6.29
CA THR A 157 6.27 -5.99 -5.83
C THR A 157 6.57 -4.74 -5.01
N ALA A 158 7.05 -4.94 -3.78
CA ALA A 158 7.51 -3.87 -2.91
C ALA A 158 8.74 -4.32 -2.13
N SER A 159 9.75 -3.45 -2.03
CA SER A 159 11.02 -3.75 -1.34
C SER A 159 11.67 -5.06 -1.81
N SER A 160 11.68 -5.28 -3.14
CA SER A 160 12.13 -6.52 -3.78
C SER A 160 11.33 -7.79 -3.44
N LEU A 161 10.24 -7.70 -2.67
CA LEU A 161 9.37 -8.83 -2.34
C LEU A 161 8.13 -8.83 -3.21
N ILE A 162 7.75 -10.01 -3.69
CA ILE A 162 6.57 -10.24 -4.52
C ILE A 162 5.45 -10.71 -3.59
N TYR A 163 4.27 -10.13 -3.72
CA TYR A 163 3.08 -10.48 -2.96
C TYR A 163 1.95 -10.96 -3.89
N ARG A 164 1.08 -11.82 -3.37
CA ARG A 164 -0.14 -12.28 -4.04
C ARG A 164 -1.32 -12.25 -3.07
N VAL A 165 -2.49 -11.87 -3.58
CA VAL A 165 -3.73 -11.81 -2.78
C VAL A 165 -4.22 -13.23 -2.51
N THR A 166 -4.63 -13.48 -1.26
CA THR A 166 -5.10 -14.77 -0.76
C THR A 166 -6.54 -14.73 -0.27
N GLY A 167 -7.15 -13.54 -0.23
CA GLY A 167 -8.50 -13.34 0.28
C GLY A 167 -8.82 -11.86 0.39
N ARG A 168 -9.83 -11.51 1.19
CA ARG A 168 -10.25 -10.13 1.41
C ARG A 168 -9.13 -9.33 2.10
N GLN A 169 -8.42 -8.53 1.32
CA GLN A 169 -7.32 -7.67 1.78
C GLN A 169 -6.24 -8.43 2.57
N THR A 170 -6.03 -9.70 2.23
CA THR A 170 -4.94 -10.53 2.77
C THR A 170 -4.00 -10.96 1.65
N VAL A 171 -2.71 -11.04 1.97
CA VAL A 171 -1.68 -11.41 1.01
C VAL A 171 -0.70 -12.42 1.61
N THR A 172 -0.13 -13.23 0.74
CA THR A 172 1.08 -14.01 1.01
C THR A 172 2.30 -13.27 0.47
N CYS A 173 3.41 -13.30 1.20
CA CYS A 173 4.72 -13.06 0.63
C CYS A 173 5.06 -14.25 -0.29
N TYR A 174 5.04 -14.03 -1.60
CA TYR A 174 5.23 -15.06 -2.61
C TYR A 174 6.71 -15.38 -2.85
N GLY A 175 7.60 -14.43 -2.58
CA GLY A 175 9.05 -14.62 -2.72
C GLY A 175 9.74 -13.38 -3.25
N THR A 176 10.79 -13.57 -4.03
CA THR A 176 11.56 -12.48 -4.66
C THR A 176 12.24 -12.93 -5.94
N SER A 177 12.24 -12.07 -6.96
CA SER A 177 13.08 -12.21 -8.16
C SER A 177 14.53 -11.76 -7.92
N ASN A 178 14.80 -11.02 -6.85
CA ASN A 178 16.14 -10.55 -6.52
C ASN A 178 17.00 -11.73 -6.03
N SER A 179 18.06 -12.08 -6.78
CA SER A 179 19.01 -13.15 -6.44
C SER A 179 20.10 -12.71 -5.47
N ARG A 180 20.32 -11.40 -5.34
CA ARG A 180 21.36 -10.78 -4.49
C ARG A 180 20.86 -10.37 -3.10
N LEU A 181 19.57 -10.60 -2.81
CA LEU A 181 18.94 -10.17 -1.56
C LEU A 181 19.61 -10.84 -0.35
N ASN A 182 20.24 -10.02 0.50
CA ASN A 182 20.98 -10.47 1.69
C ASN A 182 20.18 -10.35 3.00
N ARG A 183 19.13 -9.51 3.00
CA ARG A 183 18.23 -9.30 4.13
C ARG A 183 16.79 -9.19 3.62
N VAL A 184 15.88 -9.88 4.30
CA VAL A 184 14.44 -9.85 4.01
C VAL A 184 13.69 -9.27 5.21
N VAL A 185 12.82 -8.29 4.95
CA VAL A 185 11.86 -7.79 5.94
C VAL A 185 10.47 -7.95 5.36
N ILE A 186 9.73 -8.94 5.84
CA ILE A 186 8.32 -9.16 5.50
C ILE A 186 7.48 -8.32 6.46
N PRO A 187 6.81 -7.25 5.99
CA PRO A 187 6.10 -6.33 6.87
C PRO A 187 4.80 -6.95 7.39
N LEU A 188 4.16 -6.30 8.37
CA LEU A 188 2.82 -6.69 8.82
C LEU A 188 1.74 -6.42 7.76
N THR A 189 1.94 -5.38 6.94
CA THR A 189 1.00 -4.90 5.94
C THR A 189 1.76 -4.31 4.75
N ILE A 190 1.13 -4.33 3.58
CA ILE A 190 1.56 -3.58 2.40
C ILE A 190 0.44 -2.65 1.94
N LYS A 191 0.80 -1.54 1.28
CA LYS A 191 -0.16 -0.61 0.68
C LYS A 191 -0.02 -0.65 -0.84
N CYS A 192 -1.07 -1.06 -1.54
CA CYS A 192 -1.14 -1.06 -3.00
C CYS A 192 -2.27 -0.11 -3.41
N THR A 193 -1.95 0.93 -4.19
CA THR A 193 -2.93 1.91 -4.74
C THR A 193 -3.90 2.50 -3.72
N GLY A 194 -3.43 2.74 -2.49
CA GLY A 194 -4.26 3.29 -1.41
C GLY A 194 -4.98 2.23 -0.56
N VAL A 195 -4.98 0.97 -0.98
CA VAL A 195 -5.56 -0.16 -0.25
C VAL A 195 -4.50 -0.85 0.60
N THR A 196 -4.80 -1.05 1.88
CA THR A 196 -3.93 -1.79 2.80
C THR A 196 -4.27 -3.27 2.79
N TYR A 197 -3.25 -4.11 2.70
CA TYR A 197 -3.36 -5.57 2.76
C TYR A 197 -2.55 -6.11 3.94
N LYS A 198 -3.13 -7.03 4.70
CA LYS A 198 -2.42 -7.76 5.77
C LYS A 198 -1.56 -8.87 5.17
N VAL A 199 -0.27 -8.92 5.53
CA VAL A 199 0.60 -10.04 5.14
C VAL A 199 0.41 -11.17 6.13
N ILE A 200 -0.21 -12.26 5.69
CA ILE A 200 -0.65 -13.35 6.57
C ILE A 200 0.22 -14.61 6.45
N SER A 201 1.00 -14.74 5.38
CA SER A 201 1.78 -15.96 5.15
C SER A 201 3.06 -15.72 4.35
N VAL A 202 4.00 -16.64 4.48
CA VAL A 202 5.13 -16.82 3.57
C VAL A 202 4.84 -18.04 2.72
N TRP A 203 4.89 -17.89 1.40
CA TRP A 203 4.50 -18.93 0.46
C TRP A 203 5.45 -20.13 0.49
N THR A 204 4.93 -21.28 0.06
CA THR A 204 5.74 -22.47 -0.19
C THR A 204 6.88 -22.14 -1.14
N LYS A 205 8.11 -22.51 -0.78
CA LYS A 205 9.33 -22.26 -1.57
C LYS A 205 9.67 -20.77 -1.82
N ALA A 206 9.04 -19.79 -1.14
CA ALA A 206 9.18 -18.35 -1.41
C ALA A 206 10.62 -17.83 -1.58
N PHE A 207 11.56 -18.31 -0.75
CA PHE A 207 12.96 -17.93 -0.77
C PHE A 207 13.89 -19.13 -1.03
N THR A 208 13.40 -20.15 -1.73
CA THR A 208 14.22 -21.33 -2.04
C THR A 208 15.51 -20.94 -2.74
N GLY A 209 16.63 -21.48 -2.25
CA GLY A 209 17.95 -21.34 -2.89
C GLY A 209 18.54 -19.93 -2.84
N LYS A 210 18.03 -19.02 -2.02
CA LYS A 210 18.59 -17.67 -1.86
C LYS A 210 19.89 -17.74 -1.06
N LYS A 211 20.99 -18.08 -1.75
CA LYS A 211 22.33 -18.32 -1.16
C LYS A 211 22.91 -17.07 -0.49
N ASN A 212 22.52 -15.87 -0.90
CA ASN A 212 23.02 -14.62 -0.29
C ASN A 212 22.23 -14.18 0.94
N LEU A 213 21.07 -14.79 1.21
CA LEU A 213 20.19 -14.39 2.30
C LEU A 213 20.81 -14.75 3.65
N THR A 214 21.06 -13.75 4.48
CA THR A 214 21.70 -13.90 5.80
C THR A 214 20.75 -13.67 6.97
N SER A 215 19.75 -12.80 6.79
CA SER A 215 18.79 -12.47 7.85
C SER A 215 17.38 -12.26 7.33
N VAL A 216 16.39 -12.69 8.11
CA VAL A 216 14.97 -12.54 7.80
C VAL A 216 14.23 -12.00 9.02
N VAL A 217 13.38 -11.00 8.81
CA VAL A 217 12.41 -10.51 9.80
C VAL A 217 11.02 -10.69 9.23
N ILE A 218 10.13 -11.33 9.98
CA ILE A 218 8.75 -11.64 9.59
C ILE A 218 7.79 -10.92 10.53
N GLY A 219 6.89 -10.11 9.97
CA GLY A 219 5.95 -9.26 10.69
C GLY A 219 4.88 -10.00 11.50
N ASN A 220 4.24 -9.25 12.40
CA ASN A 220 3.34 -9.81 13.42
C ASN A 220 2.03 -10.41 12.88
N ASN A 221 1.60 -10.04 11.68
CA ASN A 221 0.37 -10.59 11.08
C ASN A 221 0.59 -11.97 10.42
N VAL A 222 1.83 -12.41 10.24
CA VAL A 222 2.12 -13.66 9.54
C VAL A 222 1.81 -14.85 10.45
N THR A 223 0.81 -15.63 10.06
CA THR A 223 0.34 -16.82 10.77
C THR A 223 1.01 -18.09 10.26
N THR A 224 1.44 -18.13 8.99
CA THR A 224 1.92 -19.37 8.37
C THR A 224 3.23 -19.15 7.62
N ILE A 225 4.22 -20.01 7.89
CA ILE A 225 5.41 -20.17 7.04
C ILE A 225 5.22 -21.44 6.21
N GLY A 226 5.21 -21.31 4.88
CA GLY A 226 4.99 -22.41 3.96
C GLY A 226 6.12 -23.45 3.95
N SER A 227 5.81 -24.62 3.41
CA SER A 227 6.80 -25.69 3.24
C SER A 227 7.97 -25.21 2.40
N GLN A 228 9.19 -25.58 2.80
CA GLN A 228 10.44 -25.21 2.12
C GLN A 228 10.63 -23.70 1.89
N ALA A 229 9.95 -22.81 2.63
CA ALA A 229 9.98 -21.37 2.41
C ALA A 229 11.40 -20.80 2.34
N PHE A 230 12.35 -21.32 3.13
CA PHE A 230 13.76 -20.93 3.15
C PHE A 230 14.69 -22.12 2.84
N TYR A 231 14.20 -23.11 2.09
CA TYR A 231 15.00 -24.27 1.69
C TYR A 231 16.28 -23.85 0.97
N ASN A 232 17.41 -24.43 1.37
CA ASN A 232 18.72 -24.21 0.74
C ASN A 232 19.22 -22.74 0.80
N CYS A 233 18.73 -21.94 1.75
CA CYS A 233 19.31 -20.64 2.09
C CYS A 233 20.60 -20.83 2.92
N LYS A 234 21.67 -21.31 2.28
CA LYS A 234 22.89 -21.80 2.95
C LYS A 234 23.59 -20.79 3.85
N ASN A 235 23.41 -19.48 3.62
CA ASN A 235 24.01 -18.43 4.44
C ASN A 235 23.06 -17.81 5.48
N LEU A 236 21.83 -18.32 5.62
CA LEU A 236 20.84 -17.78 6.55
C LEU A 236 21.29 -18.04 8.00
N LYS A 237 21.64 -16.95 8.71
CA LYS A 237 22.15 -16.95 10.09
C LYS A 237 21.05 -16.72 11.11
N ALA A 238 20.09 -15.84 10.80
CA ALA A 238 19.09 -15.40 11.76
C ALA A 238 17.71 -15.19 11.14
N VAL A 239 16.68 -15.65 11.84
CA VAL A 239 15.27 -15.42 11.49
C VAL A 239 14.55 -14.90 12.72
N THR A 240 13.89 -13.75 12.62
CA THR A 240 12.98 -13.25 13.67
C THR A 240 11.56 -13.32 13.17
N ILE A 241 10.70 -14.03 13.90
CA ILE A 241 9.30 -14.23 13.55
C ILE A 241 8.42 -13.52 14.58
N GLY A 242 7.48 -12.72 14.09
CA GLY A 242 6.55 -11.94 14.89
C GLY A 242 5.55 -12.77 15.71
N THR A 243 4.58 -12.08 16.28
CA THR A 243 3.67 -12.64 17.30
C THR A 243 2.51 -13.47 16.76
N GLY A 244 2.22 -13.41 15.47
CA GLY A 244 1.04 -14.05 14.87
C GLY A 244 1.21 -15.51 14.44
N LEU A 245 2.44 -16.05 14.43
CA LEU A 245 2.74 -17.37 13.86
C LEU A 245 1.97 -18.50 14.55
N THR A 246 1.21 -19.28 13.79
CA THR A 246 0.49 -20.48 14.26
C THR A 246 1.02 -21.76 13.63
N ARG A 247 1.62 -21.70 12.43
CA ARG A 247 2.06 -22.87 11.67
C ARG A 247 3.41 -22.69 10.98
N ILE A 248 4.26 -23.72 11.08
CA ILE A 248 5.49 -23.88 10.30
C ILE A 248 5.37 -25.12 9.41
N GLY A 249 5.50 -24.93 8.09
CA GLY A 249 5.45 -25.98 7.09
C GLY A 249 6.68 -26.86 7.07
N SER A 250 6.56 -27.98 6.34
CA SER A 250 7.60 -29.00 6.27
C SER A 250 8.89 -28.46 5.69
N GLN A 251 10.03 -28.80 6.31
CA GLN A 251 11.37 -28.45 5.81
C GLN A 251 11.59 -26.95 5.55
N ALA A 252 10.86 -26.07 6.26
CA ALA A 252 10.89 -24.63 6.04
C ALA A 252 12.31 -24.04 6.11
N PHE A 253 13.20 -24.63 6.92
CA PHE A 253 14.60 -24.21 7.10
C PHE A 253 15.59 -25.36 6.79
N ARG A 254 15.25 -26.24 5.85
CA ARG A 254 16.16 -27.32 5.41
C ARG A 254 17.39 -26.73 4.72
N ASN A 255 18.57 -27.27 5.03
CA ASN A 255 19.86 -26.86 4.46
C ASN A 255 20.18 -25.36 4.63
N VAL A 256 19.75 -24.75 5.75
CA VAL A 256 20.24 -23.41 6.15
C VAL A 256 21.60 -23.50 6.84
N LYS A 257 22.22 -22.35 7.16
CA LYS A 257 23.53 -22.32 7.82
C LYS A 257 23.48 -23.07 9.15
N ALA A 258 24.53 -23.84 9.45
CA ALA A 258 24.70 -24.43 10.78
C ALA A 258 24.73 -23.32 11.84
N LYS A 259 24.18 -23.63 13.03
CA LYS A 259 23.99 -22.68 14.14
C LYS A 259 23.05 -21.52 13.83
N CYS A 260 22.22 -21.60 12.78
CA CYS A 260 21.17 -20.61 12.52
C CYS A 260 20.28 -20.45 13.77
N VAL A 261 19.93 -19.20 14.07
CA VAL A 261 19.09 -18.84 15.21
C VAL A 261 17.73 -18.37 14.70
N ILE A 262 16.68 -19.09 15.07
CA ILE A 262 15.30 -18.70 14.80
C ILE A 262 14.69 -18.20 16.10
N THR A 263 14.27 -16.94 16.15
CA THR A 263 13.55 -16.36 17.28
C THR A 263 12.07 -16.30 16.93
N ILE A 264 11.24 -17.07 17.64
CA ILE A 264 9.79 -17.08 17.50
C ILE A 264 9.21 -16.23 18.64
N LYS A 265 8.65 -15.07 18.33
CA LYS A 265 7.97 -14.22 19.32
C LYS A 265 6.53 -14.65 19.59
N SER A 266 5.94 -15.44 18.68
CA SER A 266 4.57 -15.91 18.81
C SER A 266 4.34 -16.76 20.05
N THR A 267 3.22 -16.51 20.71
CA THR A 267 2.66 -17.34 21.78
C THR A 267 1.56 -18.28 21.29
N ARG A 268 1.34 -18.33 19.97
CA ARG A 268 0.22 -19.00 19.29
C ARG A 268 0.64 -20.14 18.36
N LEU A 269 1.90 -20.58 18.38
CA LEU A 269 2.38 -21.68 17.53
C LEU A 269 1.74 -23.00 17.99
N THR A 270 0.98 -23.63 17.11
CA THR A 270 0.27 -24.88 17.38
C THR A 270 0.69 -26.02 16.45
N THR A 271 1.25 -25.71 15.28
CA THR A 271 1.62 -26.76 14.31
C THR A 271 3.02 -26.59 13.72
N VAL A 272 3.76 -27.70 13.72
CA VAL A 272 5.00 -27.90 12.97
C VAL A 272 4.81 -29.16 12.14
N SER A 273 4.75 -29.03 10.81
CA SER A 273 4.29 -30.13 9.94
C SER A 273 5.25 -31.33 9.88
N SER A 274 6.54 -31.09 10.05
CA SER A 274 7.58 -32.13 10.07
C SER A 274 8.91 -31.53 10.53
N LYS A 275 10.02 -32.25 10.35
CA LYS A 275 11.36 -31.71 10.61
C LYS A 275 11.55 -30.40 9.84
N ILE A 276 11.94 -29.34 10.56
CA ILE A 276 12.10 -28.01 9.96
C ILE A 276 13.53 -27.74 9.48
N ASP A 277 14.51 -28.54 9.94
CA ASP A 277 15.95 -28.30 9.84
C ASP A 277 16.73 -29.50 9.28
N GLN A 278 16.15 -30.27 8.34
CA GLN A 278 16.89 -31.35 7.70
C GLN A 278 18.18 -30.83 7.07
N GLY A 279 19.26 -31.60 7.18
CA GLY A 279 20.59 -31.22 6.70
C GLY A 279 21.30 -30.12 7.52
N VAL A 280 20.72 -29.69 8.65
CA VAL A 280 21.36 -28.75 9.58
C VAL A 280 21.91 -29.53 10.78
N LYS A 281 23.23 -29.44 11.04
CA LYS A 281 23.87 -30.16 12.15
C LYS A 281 23.36 -29.71 13.53
N LYS A 282 23.12 -28.41 13.70
CA LYS A 282 22.61 -27.79 14.93
C LYS A 282 21.87 -26.50 14.61
N MET A 283 20.66 -26.34 15.14
CA MET A 283 19.87 -25.12 15.01
C MET A 283 19.37 -24.67 16.39
N THR A 284 19.37 -23.36 16.66
CA THR A 284 18.80 -22.82 17.90
C THR A 284 17.45 -22.17 17.61
N VAL A 285 16.42 -22.55 18.35
CA VAL A 285 15.11 -21.89 18.31
C VAL A 285 14.87 -21.20 19.65
N ARG A 286 14.80 -19.87 19.64
CA ARG A 286 14.48 -19.05 20.81
C ARG A 286 12.98 -18.83 20.87
N VAL A 287 12.37 -19.11 22.01
CA VAL A 287 10.90 -19.05 22.23
C VAL A 287 10.59 -18.30 23.53
N PRO A 288 9.38 -17.74 23.70
CA PRO A 288 9.02 -17.01 24.91
C PRO A 288 9.07 -17.94 26.14
N LYS A 289 9.58 -17.48 27.28
CA LYS A 289 9.64 -18.25 28.54
C LYS A 289 8.33 -18.99 28.85
N ALA A 290 7.19 -18.32 28.71
CA ALA A 290 5.86 -18.88 28.97
C ALA A 290 5.44 -20.04 28.04
N LYS A 291 6.09 -20.21 26.87
CA LYS A 291 5.77 -21.25 25.88
C LYS A 291 6.86 -22.29 25.72
N TYR A 292 7.92 -22.22 26.54
CA TYR A 292 9.10 -23.07 26.42
C TYR A 292 8.75 -24.57 26.39
N SER A 293 8.02 -25.07 27.40
CA SER A 293 7.71 -26.50 27.51
C SER A 293 6.89 -27.01 26.31
N ALA A 294 5.83 -26.27 25.95
CA ALA A 294 4.96 -26.61 24.83
C ALA A 294 5.72 -26.62 23.49
N TYR A 295 6.51 -25.57 23.21
CA TYR A 295 7.23 -25.47 21.95
C TYR A 295 8.42 -26.41 21.88
N ASN A 296 9.09 -26.69 23.01
CA ASN A 296 10.13 -27.70 23.08
C ASN A 296 9.58 -29.07 22.69
N ARG A 297 8.43 -29.47 23.25
CA ARG A 297 7.74 -30.71 22.87
C ARG A 297 7.38 -30.71 21.39
N LEU A 298 6.75 -29.64 20.90
CA LEU A 298 6.29 -29.52 19.52
C LEU A 298 7.43 -29.60 18.49
N LEU A 299 8.53 -28.87 18.71
CA LEU A 299 9.67 -28.84 17.80
C LEU A 299 10.50 -30.12 17.87
N ARG A 300 10.75 -30.65 19.09
CA ARG A 300 11.58 -31.84 19.28
C ARG A 300 10.88 -33.14 18.90
N LYS A 301 9.54 -33.15 18.84
CA LYS A 301 8.78 -34.27 18.26
C LYS A 301 9.26 -34.62 16.85
N HIS A 302 9.70 -33.62 16.08
CA HIS A 302 10.14 -33.82 14.69
C HIS A 302 11.65 -33.68 14.47
N SER A 303 12.39 -33.11 15.42
CA SER A 303 13.82 -32.85 15.23
C SER A 303 14.64 -32.87 16.53
N ARG A 304 15.58 -33.82 16.61
CA ARG A 304 16.56 -33.89 17.71
C ARG A 304 17.69 -32.84 17.59
N THR A 305 17.92 -32.29 16.40
CA THR A 305 18.97 -31.29 16.10
C THR A 305 18.59 -29.86 16.50
N VAL A 306 17.33 -29.64 16.84
CA VAL A 306 16.82 -28.36 17.35
C VAL A 306 17.13 -28.23 18.84
N LEU A 307 17.91 -27.21 19.18
CA LEU A 307 18.09 -26.74 20.55
C LEU A 307 17.09 -25.61 20.82
N VAL A 308 16.12 -25.86 21.70
CA VAL A 308 15.15 -24.83 22.10
C VAL A 308 15.69 -24.07 23.31
N LYS A 309 15.73 -22.75 23.22
CA LYS A 309 16.12 -21.85 24.31
C LYS A 309 14.97 -20.88 24.63
N ARG A 310 14.82 -20.53 25.90
CA ARG A 310 13.90 -19.46 26.31
C ARG A 310 14.57 -18.09 26.18
N PHE A 311 13.77 -17.06 25.98
CA PHE A 311 14.12 -15.66 26.19
C PHE A 311 13.02 -14.97 26.99
#